data_AF-A0A970JAB6-F1
#
_entry.id   AF-A0A970JAB6-F1
#
_cell.length_a   1.000
_cell.length_b   1.000
_cell.length_c   1.000
_cell.angle_alpha   90.00
_cell.angle_beta   90.00
_cell.angle_gamma   90.00
#
_symmetry.space_group_name_H-M   'P 1'
#
loop_
_entity.id
_entity.type
_entity.pdbx_description
1 polymer ?
#
loop_
_entity_poly.entity_id
_entity_poly.type
_entity_poly.pdbx_seq_one_letter_code
_entity_poly.pdbx_strand_id
1 'polypeptide(L)'
;MILLALLLAFTAGIAMAFQGSLNTGLGKIIGLLEATFIVHLVGLAILTALLFLFRLGQGSLSKCGTAPWYLYLGGALGVVIIYAVVASMSRVGVAAATTAIIVGQMGTALVLDHFGVFGLERVPFSYLKVVGIILLAAGARLMLVK
;
A
#
# COMPACT_ATOMS: atom_id res chain seq x y z
N MET A 1 18.06 -10.66 -11.30
CA MET A 1 17.38 -9.38 -10.96
C MET A 1 15.91 -9.57 -10.55
N ILE A 2 15.12 -10.37 -11.27
CA ILE A 2 13.70 -10.65 -10.94
C ILE A 2 13.54 -11.20 -9.50
N LEU A 3 14.37 -12.17 -9.11
CA LEU A 3 14.31 -12.74 -7.76
C LEU A 3 14.52 -11.69 -6.65
N LEU A 4 15.45 -10.75 -6.84
CA LEU A 4 15.69 -9.67 -5.88
C LEU A 4 14.47 -8.76 -5.75
N ALA A 5 13.83 -8.39 -6.87
CA ALA A 5 12.60 -7.60 -6.85
C ALA A 5 11.45 -8.32 -6.13
N LEU A 6 11.32 -9.64 -6.33
CA LEU A 6 10.34 -10.46 -5.63
C LEU A 6 10.62 -10.55 -4.12
N LEU A 7 11.89 -10.66 -3.72
CA LEU A 7 12.29 -10.63 -2.32
C LEU A 7 11.99 -9.27 -1.67
N LEU A 8 12.24 -8.16 -2.36
CA LEU A 8 11.88 -6.83 -1.88
C LEU A 8 10.36 -6.63 -1.75
N ALA A 9 9.58 -7.14 -2.71
CA ALA A 9 8.12 -7.12 -2.61
C ALA A 9 7.62 -7.97 -1.42
N PHE A 10 8.25 -9.12 -1.19
CA PHE A 10 7.93 -9.98 -0.05
C PHE A 10 8.24 -9.31 1.30
N THR A 11 9.41 -8.66 1.43
CA THR A 11 9.75 -7.92 2.66
C THR A 11 8.84 -6.72 2.87
N ALA A 12 8.39 -6.05 1.81
CA ALA A 12 7.37 -5.01 1.90
C ALA A 12 6.03 -5.55 2.45
N GLY A 13 5.62 -6.75 2.04
CA GLY A 13 4.44 -7.43 2.59
C GLY A 13 4.56 -7.70 4.10
N ILE A 14 5.72 -8.19 4.55
CA ILE A 14 6.01 -8.38 5.99
C ILE A 14 5.93 -7.04 6.73
N ALA A 15 6.60 -6.01 6.22
CA ALA A 15 6.60 -4.69 6.82
C ALA A 15 5.18 -4.10 6.92
N MET A 16 4.35 -4.29 5.89
CA MET A 16 2.96 -3.83 5.87
C MET A 16 2.11 -4.48 6.97
N ALA A 17 2.30 -5.78 7.24
CA ALA A 17 1.59 -6.47 8.33
C ALA A 17 1.98 -5.92 9.72
N PHE A 18 3.28 -5.67 9.95
CA PHE A 18 3.75 -5.04 11.18
C PHE A 18 3.24 -3.60 11.32
N GLN A 19 3.37 -2.80 10.26
CA GLN A 19 2.93 -1.42 10.22
C GLN A 19 1.43 -1.30 10.47
N GLY A 20 0.60 -2.13 9.82
CA GLY A 20 -0.84 -2.17 10.06
C GLY A 20 -1.19 -2.51 11.51
N SER A 21 -0.47 -3.46 12.11
CA SER A 21 -0.67 -3.88 13.50
C SER A 21 -0.27 -2.78 14.50
N LEU A 22 0.89 -2.15 14.31
CA LEU A 22 1.37 -1.03 15.14
C LEU A 22 0.43 0.17 15.05
N ASN A 23 0.02 0.55 13.83
CA ASN A 23 -0.89 1.66 13.62
C ASN A 23 -2.29 1.38 14.19
N THR A 24 -2.75 0.12 14.12
CA THR A 24 -3.98 -0.34 14.79
C THR A 24 -3.86 -0.22 16.32
N GLY A 25 -2.73 -0.60 16.89
CA GLY A 25 -2.45 -0.42 18.32
C GLY A 25 -2.51 1.05 18.72
N LEU A 26 -1.81 1.92 18.00
CA LEU A 26 -1.82 3.36 18.25
C LEU A 26 -3.22 3.97 18.08
N GLY A 27 -3.94 3.58 17.02
CA GLY A 27 -5.29 4.05 16.72
C GLY A 27 -6.31 3.72 17.81
N LYS A 28 -6.12 2.62 18.55
CA LYS A 28 -6.95 2.26 19.71
C LYS A 28 -6.67 3.13 20.94
N ILE A 29 -5.47 3.72 21.05
CA ILE A 29 -5.06 4.52 22.21
C ILE A 29 -5.43 5.98 22.01
N ILE A 30 -5.11 6.55 20.85
CA ILE A 30 -5.21 8.01 20.62
C ILE A 30 -6.26 8.41 19.58
N GLY A 31 -6.94 7.44 18.95
CA GLY A 31 -7.89 7.69 17.87
C GLY A 31 -7.32 7.41 16.47
N LEU A 32 -8.19 7.06 15.53
CA LEU A 32 -7.84 6.63 14.17
C LEU A 32 -7.16 7.74 13.35
N LEU A 33 -7.71 8.96 13.40
CA LEU A 33 -7.20 10.08 12.62
C LEU A 33 -5.90 10.63 13.21
N GLU A 34 -5.84 10.73 14.53
CA GLU A 34 -4.69 11.15 15.32
C GLU A 34 -3.52 10.19 15.10
N ALA A 35 -3.76 8.87 15.19
CA ALA A 35 -2.74 7.87 14.89
C ALA A 35 -2.25 7.95 13.45
N THR A 36 -3.17 8.13 12.48
CA THR A 36 -2.80 8.29 11.06
C THR A 36 -1.92 9.53 10.86
N PHE A 37 -2.26 10.65 11.49
CA PHE A 37 -1.49 11.89 11.47
C PHE A 37 -0.09 11.70 12.07
N ILE A 38 0.01 11.13 13.28
CA ILE A 38 1.28 10.89 13.97
C ILE A 38 2.19 9.96 13.16
N VAL A 39 1.67 8.86 12.61
CA VAL A 39 2.49 7.93 11.82
C VAL A 39 3.00 8.58 10.54
N HIS A 40 2.21 9.43 9.87
CA HIS A 40 2.69 10.19 8.72
C HIS A 40 3.75 11.22 9.11
N LEU A 41 3.62 11.88 10.27
CA LEU A 41 4.64 12.79 10.77
C LEU A 41 5.96 12.07 11.08
N VAL A 42 5.90 10.91 11.73
CA VAL A 42 7.09 10.09 11.99
C VAL A 42 7.75 9.66 10.67
N GLY A 43 6.95 9.19 9.70
CA GLY A 43 7.45 8.85 8.37
C GLY A 43 8.10 10.04 7.65
N LEU A 44 7.48 11.22 7.70
CA LEU A 44 8.01 12.45 7.13
C LEU A 44 9.34 12.86 7.79
N ALA A 45 9.44 12.79 9.12
CA ALA A 45 10.65 13.11 9.85
C ALA A 45 11.82 12.19 9.45
N ILE A 46 11.57 10.88 9.37
CA ILE A 46 12.57 9.90 8.93
C ILE A 46 13.00 10.18 7.48
N LEU A 47 12.04 10.38 6.57
CA LEU A 47 12.35 10.70 5.16
C LEU A 47 13.15 11.99 5.02
N THR A 48 12.81 13.02 5.79
CA THR A 48 13.54 14.29 5.82
C THR A 48 14.99 14.10 6.29
N ALA A 49 15.20 13.31 7.34
CA ALA A 49 16.54 12.98 7.81
C ALA A 49 17.34 12.21 6.73
N LEU A 50 16.75 11.19 6.11
CA LEU A 50 17.41 10.40 5.06
C LEU A 50 17.79 11.25 3.84
N LEU A 51 16.93 12.19 3.44
CA LEU A 51 17.16 13.07 2.30
C LEU A 51 18.18 14.17 2.60
N PHE A 52 18.05 14.89 3.71
CA PHE A 52 18.84 16.10 3.97
C PHE A 52 20.06 15.88 4.87
N LEU A 53 19.96 15.00 5.87
CA LEU A 53 21.08 14.72 6.78
C LEU A 53 22.00 13.64 6.20
N PHE A 54 21.43 12.53 5.73
CA PHE A 54 22.21 11.41 5.18
C PHE A 54 22.45 11.50 3.67
N ARG A 55 21.79 12.44 2.98
CA ARG A 55 21.96 12.69 1.53
C ARG A 55 21.82 11.43 0.67
N LEU A 56 20.91 10.53 1.05
CA LEU A 56 20.66 9.28 0.32
C LEU A 56 19.78 9.47 -0.93
N GLY A 57 19.29 10.69 -1.16
CA GLY A 57 18.49 11.02 -2.34
C GLY A 57 19.35 11.08 -3.61
N GLN A 58 18.94 10.33 -4.64
CA GLN A 58 19.57 10.36 -5.96
C GLN A 58 18.81 11.25 -6.98
N GLY A 59 17.63 11.74 -6.58
CA GLY A 59 16.75 12.56 -7.41
C GLY A 59 16.98 14.06 -7.26
N SER A 60 16.06 14.85 -7.82
CA SER A 60 16.12 16.32 -7.79
C SER A 60 14.77 16.92 -7.44
N LEU A 61 14.69 17.58 -6.28
CA LEU A 61 13.46 18.26 -5.81
C LEU A 61 13.11 19.50 -6.65
N SER A 62 14.07 20.10 -7.35
CA SER A 62 13.80 21.26 -8.22
C SER A 62 12.93 20.92 -9.43
N LYS A 63 12.83 19.62 -9.78
CA LYS A 63 11.96 19.13 -10.86
C LYS A 63 10.52 18.87 -10.42
N CYS A 64 10.15 19.10 -9.16
CA CYS A 64 8.76 18.90 -8.73
C CYS A 64 7.76 19.71 -9.58
N GLY A 65 8.11 20.95 -9.98
CA GLY A 65 7.24 21.76 -10.83
C GLY A 65 6.96 21.17 -12.22
N THR A 66 7.73 20.19 -12.69
CA THR A 66 7.54 19.59 -14.02
C THR A 66 6.66 18.35 -14.00
N ALA A 67 6.36 17.80 -12.82
CA ALA A 67 5.54 16.60 -12.70
C ALA A 67 4.04 16.94 -12.79
N PRO A 68 3.22 16.16 -13.52
CA PRO A 68 1.77 16.34 -13.54
C PRO A 68 1.14 16.29 -12.15
N TRP A 69 0.16 17.16 -11.91
CA TRP A 69 -0.46 17.33 -10.59
C TRP A 69 -1.06 16.03 -10.00
N TYR A 70 -1.59 15.15 -10.86
CA TYR A 70 -2.23 13.91 -10.42
C TYR A 70 -1.23 12.91 -9.79
N LEU A 71 0.06 13.01 -10.09
CA LEU A 71 1.09 12.14 -9.49
C LEU A 71 1.24 12.41 -7.99
N TYR A 72 0.90 13.61 -7.53
CA TYR A 72 0.94 13.99 -6.13
C TYR A 72 -0.24 13.43 -5.32
N LEU A 73 -1.30 12.96 -5.99
CA LEU A 73 -2.43 12.31 -5.32
C LEU A 73 -2.02 11.04 -4.57
N GLY A 74 -0.87 10.44 -4.92
CA GLY A 74 -0.30 9.32 -4.16
C GLY A 74 -0.14 9.62 -2.66
N GLY A 75 0.18 10.87 -2.30
CA GLY A 75 0.27 11.29 -0.90
C GLY A 75 -1.09 11.29 -0.20
N ALA A 76 -2.12 11.82 -0.85
CA ALA A 76 -3.49 11.80 -0.32
C ALA A 76 -4.04 10.37 -0.21
N LEU A 77 -3.78 9.53 -1.22
CA LEU A 77 -4.13 8.10 -1.18
C LEU A 77 -3.41 7.37 -0.04
N GLY A 78 -2.16 7.73 0.29
CA GLY A 78 -1.43 7.17 1.42
C GLY A 78 -2.16 7.35 2.76
N VAL A 79 -2.74 8.52 2.99
CA VAL A 79 -3.56 8.81 4.18
C VAL A 79 -4.80 7.91 4.22
N VAL A 80 -5.52 7.82 3.09
CA VAL A 80 -6.72 6.98 2.96
C VAL A 80 -6.39 5.50 3.17
N ILE A 81 -5.28 5.03 2.60
CA ILE A 81 -4.81 3.64 2.73
C ILE A 81 -4.53 3.33 4.19
N ILE A 82 -3.72 4.14 4.88
CA ILE A 82 -3.37 3.88 6.29
C ILE A 82 -4.64 3.90 7.16
N TYR A 83 -5.51 4.88 6.97
CA TYR A 83 -6.78 4.95 7.69
C TYR A 83 -7.62 3.68 7.48
N ALA A 84 -7.82 3.26 6.23
CA ALA A 84 -8.63 2.08 5.90
C ALA A 84 -8.02 0.78 6.43
N VAL A 85 -6.69 0.65 6.41
CA VAL A 85 -5.95 -0.48 6.99
C VAL A 85 -6.20 -0.57 8.50
N VAL A 86 -6.00 0.54 9.23
CA VAL A 86 -6.17 0.59 10.69
C VAL A 86 -7.62 0.33 11.08
N ALA A 87 -8.57 0.94 10.35
CA ALA A 87 -10.00 0.77 10.61
C ALA A 87 -10.47 -0.67 10.36
N SER A 88 -10.00 -1.30 9.28
CA SER A 88 -10.35 -2.69 8.95
C SER A 88 -9.73 -3.69 9.92
N MET A 89 -8.42 -3.58 10.19
CA MET A 89 -7.72 -4.48 11.12
C MET A 89 -8.29 -4.43 12.54
N SER A 90 -8.75 -3.25 13.00
CA SER A 90 -9.42 -3.09 14.29
C SER A 90 -10.73 -3.89 14.42
N ARG A 91 -11.42 -4.16 13.29
CA ARG A 91 -12.75 -4.79 13.27
C ARG A 91 -12.71 -6.27 12.94
N VAL A 92 -11.91 -6.67 11.95
CA VAL A 92 -11.89 -8.05 11.44
C VAL A 92 -10.59 -8.80 11.74
N GLY A 93 -9.59 -8.14 12.33
CA GLY A 93 -8.27 -8.69 12.58
C GLY A 93 -7.31 -8.55 11.39
N VAL A 94 -6.02 -8.78 11.66
CA VAL A 94 -4.92 -8.48 10.72
C VAL A 94 -4.96 -9.38 9.48
N ALA A 95 -5.14 -10.69 9.66
CA ALA A 95 -5.14 -11.65 8.55
C ALA A 95 -6.28 -11.39 7.57
N ALA A 96 -7.51 -11.36 8.07
CA ALA A 96 -8.73 -11.02 7.36
C ALA A 96 -8.63 -9.70 6.56
N ALA A 97 -8.20 -8.61 7.21
CA ALA A 97 -8.04 -7.31 6.56
C ALA A 97 -6.99 -7.36 5.45
N THR A 98 -5.83 -7.96 5.72
CA THR A 98 -4.73 -8.09 4.74
C THR A 98 -5.17 -8.86 3.51
N THR A 99 -5.91 -9.96 3.68
CA THR A 99 -6.39 -10.72 2.52
C THR A 99 -7.36 -9.92 1.67
N ALA A 100 -8.29 -9.19 2.29
CA ALA A 100 -9.20 -8.29 1.54
C ALA A 100 -8.44 -7.18 0.80
N ILE A 101 -7.40 -6.61 1.42
CA ILE A 101 -6.53 -5.61 0.80
C ILE A 101 -5.82 -6.18 -0.43
N ILE A 102 -5.23 -7.38 -0.33
CA ILE A 102 -4.53 -8.04 -1.44
C ILE A 102 -5.49 -8.29 -2.62
N VAL A 103 -6.72 -8.75 -2.35
CA VAL A 103 -7.73 -8.96 -3.39
C VAL A 103 -8.07 -7.66 -4.11
N GLY A 104 -8.30 -6.57 -3.36
CA GLY A 104 -8.59 -5.26 -3.93
C GLY A 104 -7.42 -4.68 -4.74
N GLN A 105 -6.19 -4.83 -4.23
CA GLN A 105 -4.96 -4.41 -4.90
C GLN A 105 -4.75 -5.16 -6.21
N MET A 106 -4.87 -6.49 -6.21
CA MET A 106 -4.70 -7.31 -7.42
C MET A 106 -5.76 -6.99 -8.48
N GLY A 107 -7.03 -6.84 -8.07
CA GLY A 107 -8.12 -6.48 -8.98
C GLY A 107 -7.88 -5.13 -9.64
N THR A 108 -7.51 -4.12 -8.84
CA THR A 108 -7.21 -2.78 -9.34
C THR A 108 -5.98 -2.79 -10.25
N ALA A 109 -4.92 -3.53 -9.87
CA ALA A 109 -3.70 -3.64 -10.67
C ALA A 109 -3.98 -4.21 -12.07
N LEU A 110 -4.81 -5.27 -12.19
CA LEU A 110 -5.17 -5.81 -13.50
C LEU A 110 -5.90 -4.80 -14.38
N VAL A 111 -6.79 -3.99 -13.79
CA VAL A 111 -7.50 -2.94 -14.53
C VAL A 111 -6.51 -1.89 -15.01
N LEU A 112 -5.61 -1.41 -14.14
CA LEU A 112 -4.59 -0.42 -14.50
C LEU A 112 -3.65 -0.93 -15.60
N ASP A 113 -3.16 -2.16 -15.46
CA ASP A 113 -2.27 -2.82 -16.44
C ASP A 113 -2.96 -3.03 -17.79
N HIS A 114 -4.24 -3.41 -17.78
CA HIS A 114 -5.00 -3.66 -19.01
C HIS A 114 -5.22 -2.39 -19.82
N PHE A 115 -5.59 -1.29 -19.15
CA PHE A 115 -5.82 -0.01 -19.82
C PHE A 115 -4.52 0.76 -20.09
N GLY A 116 -3.39 0.37 -19.48
CA GLY A 116 -2.12 1.10 -19.57
C GLY A 116 -2.22 2.49 -18.93
N VAL A 117 -3.00 2.61 -17.86
CA VAL A 117 -3.25 3.89 -17.19
C VAL A 117 -1.91 4.45 -16.68
N PHE A 118 -1.72 5.78 -16.75
CA PHE A 118 -0.48 6.46 -16.37
C PHE A 118 0.76 6.13 -17.22
N GLY A 119 0.57 5.64 -18.45
CA GLY A 119 1.68 5.32 -19.35
C GLY A 119 2.35 3.97 -19.04
N LEU A 120 1.67 3.13 -18.26
CA LEU A 120 2.06 1.73 -18.05
C LEU A 120 1.99 0.96 -19.38
N GLU A 121 2.93 0.04 -19.57
CA GLU A 121 2.92 -0.86 -20.72
C GLU A 121 1.68 -1.76 -20.66
N ARG A 122 0.87 -1.75 -21.73
CA ARG A 122 -0.40 -2.49 -21.74
C ARG A 122 -0.13 -3.98 -21.65
N VAL A 123 -0.60 -4.58 -20.57
CA VAL A 123 -0.50 -6.04 -20.40
C VAL A 123 -1.77 -6.69 -20.96
N PRO A 124 -1.64 -7.68 -21.87
CA PRO A 124 -2.80 -8.36 -22.41
C PRO A 124 -3.60 -9.03 -21.30
N PHE A 125 -4.93 -8.92 -21.41
CA PHE A 125 -5.86 -9.53 -20.46
C PHE A 125 -5.70 -11.05 -20.49
N SER A 126 -5.54 -11.67 -19.32
CA SER A 126 -5.40 -13.12 -19.19
C SER A 126 -6.48 -13.65 -18.27
N TYR A 127 -7.32 -14.54 -18.78
CA TYR A 127 -8.37 -15.21 -18.02
C TYR A 127 -7.83 -15.95 -16.79
N LEU A 128 -6.59 -16.46 -16.85
CA LEU A 128 -5.93 -17.11 -15.71
C LEU A 128 -5.68 -16.15 -14.55
N LYS A 129 -5.36 -14.88 -14.81
CA LYS A 129 -5.19 -13.87 -13.76
C LYS A 129 -6.52 -13.58 -13.04
N VAL A 130 -7.63 -13.56 -13.79
CA VAL A 130 -8.97 -13.39 -13.22
C VAL A 130 -9.33 -14.57 -12.32
N VAL A 131 -9.10 -15.80 -12.78
CA VAL A 131 -9.32 -17.02 -11.98
C VAL A 131 -8.46 -16.97 -10.71
N GLY A 132 -7.20 -16.55 -10.80
CA GLY A 132 -6.32 -16.37 -9.64
C GLY A 132 -6.88 -15.40 -8.60
N ILE A 133 -7.45 -14.27 -9.02
CA ILE A 133 -8.10 -13.31 -8.11
C ILE A 133 -9.36 -13.90 -7.47
N ILE A 134 -10.17 -14.63 -8.24
CA ILE A 134 -11.35 -15.31 -7.70
C ILE A 134 -10.94 -16.32 -6.63
N LEU A 135 -9.87 -17.08 -6.85
CA LEU A 135 -9.34 -18.02 -5.87
C LEU A 135 -8.80 -17.30 -4.62
N LEU A 136 -8.09 -16.18 -4.78
CA LEU A 136 -7.66 -15.33 -3.66
C LEU A 136 -8.86 -14.81 -2.85
N ALA A 137 -9.92 -14.34 -3.53
CA ALA A 137 -11.14 -13.87 -2.90
C ALA A 137 -11.89 -14.99 -2.17
N ALA A 138 -11.94 -16.19 -2.75
CA ALA A 138 -12.51 -17.38 -2.11
C ALA A 138 -11.72 -17.77 -0.85
N GLY A 139 -10.38 -17.76 -0.93
CA GLY A 139 -9.50 -17.97 0.22
C GLY A 139 -9.71 -16.93 1.32
N ALA A 140 -9.85 -15.65 0.94
CA ALA A 140 -10.19 -14.57 1.86
C ALA A 140 -11.51 -14.81 2.58
N ARG A 141 -12.55 -15.19 1.83
CA ARG A 141 -13.87 -15.50 2.39
C ARG A 141 -13.77 -16.65 3.39
N LEU A 142 -13.00 -17.69 3.10
CA LEU A 142 -12.83 -18.83 4.01
C LEU A 142 -12.16 -18.40 5.33
N MET A 143 -11.16 -17.52 5.28
CA MET A 143 -10.51 -16.97 6.48
C MET A 143 -11.41 -16.02 7.30
N LEU A 144 -12.43 -15.44 6.67
CA LEU A 144 -13.38 -14.51 7.29
C LEU A 144 -14.59 -15.22 7.91
N VAL A 145 -14.85 -16.48 7.54
CA VAL A 145 -15.93 -17.28 8.11
C VAL A 145 -15.51 -17.67 9.54
N LYS A 146 -16.32 -17.24 10.52
CA LYS A 146 -16.15 -17.62 11.93
C LYS A 146 -16.55 -19.06 12.17
#